data_AF-A0A349HH41-F1
#
_entry.id   AF-A0A349HH41-F1
#
_cell.length_a   1.000
_cell.length_b   1.000
_cell.length_c   1.000
_cell.angle_alpha   90.00
_cell.angle_beta   90.00
_cell.angle_gamma   90.00
#
_symmetry.space_group_name_H-M   'P 1'
#
loop_
_entity.id
_entity.type
_entity.pdbx_description
1 polymer ?
#
loop_
_entity_poly.entity_id
_entity_poly.type
_entity_poly.pdbx_seq_one_letter_code
_entity_poly.pdbx_strand_id
1 'polypeptide(L)' 'YRIEDAEKDAMNHLLAHLGEMHVASDGSNAQITSSSSFNMVSGSSTVGRNIRVKCQIKPGVDRTYS' A
#
# COMPACT_ATOMS: atom_id res chain seq x y z
N TYR A 1 -10.39 3.14 -12.68
CA TYR A 1 -9.53 2.68 -11.58
C TYR A 1 -8.13 2.41 -12.09
N ARG A 2 -7.19 3.29 -11.77
CA ARG A 2 -5.78 3.25 -12.17
C ARG A 2 -4.91 2.82 -10.98
N ILE A 3 -3.60 2.71 -11.22
CA ILE A 3 -2.65 2.30 -10.17
C ILE A 3 -2.59 3.33 -9.04
N GLU A 4 -2.72 4.62 -9.34
CA GLU A 4 -2.68 5.69 -8.33
C GLU A 4 -3.92 5.64 -7.41
N ASP A 5 -5.08 5.23 -7.95
CA ASP A 5 -6.29 5.02 -7.17
C ASP A 5 -6.10 3.85 -6.19
N ALA A 6 -5.48 2.76 -6.66
CA ALA A 6 -5.15 1.59 -5.84
C ALA A 6 -4.12 1.88 -4.75
N GLU A 7 -3.14 2.73 -5.06
CA GLU A 7 -2.14 3.19 -4.11
C GLU A 7 -2.77 4.00 -2.98
N LYS A 8 -3.67 4.93 -3.32
CA LYS A 8 -4.42 5.72 -2.35
C LYS A 8 -5.28 4.85 -1.44
N ASP A 9 -6.00 3.89 -2.02
CA ASP A 9 -6.86 2.98 -1.25
C ASP A 9 -6.05 2.08 -0.31
N ALA A 10 -4.91 1.55 -0.79
CA ALA A 10 -4.00 0.77 0.05
C ALA A 10 -3.48 1.58 1.25
N MET A 11 -3.11 2.84 1.03
CA MET A 11 -2.65 3.73 2.09
C MET A 11 -3.75 4.07 3.09
N ASN A 12 -4.96 4.37 2.61
CA ASN A 12 -6.10 4.64 3.48
C ASN A 12 -6.43 3.43 4.37
N HIS A 13 -6.42 2.21 3.79
CA HIS A 13 -6.64 0.99 4.57
C HIS A 13 -5.55 0.75 5.61
N LEU A 14 -4.28 1.00 5.28
CA LEU A 14 -3.19 0.89 6.23
C LEU A 14 -3.36 1.86 7.41
N LEU A 15 -3.65 3.14 7.13
CA LEU A 15 -3.84 4.15 8.17
C LEU A 15 -5.07 3.89 9.04
N ALA A 16 -6.18 3.44 8.44
CA ALA A 16 -7.39 3.07 9.16
C ALA A 16 -7.10 1.91 10.14
N HIS A 17 -6.43 0.86 9.66
CA HIS A 17 -6.07 -0.29 10.48
C HIS A 17 -5.15 0.09 11.66
N LEU A 18 -4.19 1.00 11.44
CA LEU A 18 -3.33 1.50 12.51
C LEU A 18 -4.09 2.34 13.55
N GLY A 19 -5.05 3.14 13.09
CA GLY A 19 -5.97 3.87 13.97
C GLY A 19 -6.77 2.92 14.87
N GLU A 20 -7.28 1.82 14.32
CA GLU A 20 -7.97 0.77 15.10
C GLU A 20 -7.04 0.12 16.13
N MET A 21 -5.77 -0.10 15.77
CA MET A 21 -4.76 -0.65 16.67
C MET A 21 -4.27 0.34 17.74
N HIS A 22 -4.78 1.58 17.77
CA HIS A 22 -4.32 2.67 18.65
C HIS A 22 -2.80 2.93 18.57
N VAL A 23 -2.18 2.54 17.46
CA VAL A 23 -0.78 2.83 17.20
C VAL A 23 -0.73 4.28 16.71
N ALA A 24 -0.05 5.14 17.46
CA ALA A 24 0.25 6.51 17.04
C ALA A 24 1.30 6.49 15.92
N SER A 25 0.88 6.05 14.73
CA SER A 25 1.71 6.13 13.53
C SER A 25 1.41 7.45 12.83
N ASP A 26 2.40 8.34 12.82
CA ASP A 26 2.39 9.46 11.89
C ASP A 26 2.28 8.90 10.45
N GLY A 27 1.31 9.40 9.68
CA GLY A 27 1.14 9.01 8.28
C GLY A 27 2.41 9.22 7.46
N SER A 28 3.32 10.07 7.92
CA SER A 28 4.66 10.27 7.33
C SER A 28 5.54 9.00 7.32
N ASN A 29 5.27 8.04 8.20
CA ASN A 29 6.00 6.77 8.26
C ASN A 29 5.40 5.69 7.35
N ALA A 30 4.22 5.90 6.78
CA ALA A 30 3.61 4.96 5.87
C ALA A 30 4.19 5.12 4.46
N GLN A 31 4.55 4.00 3.82
CA GLN A 31 5.12 4.01 2.48
C GLN A 31 4.61 2.85 1.62
N ILE A 32 4.53 3.09 0.32
CA ILE A 32 4.31 2.07 -0.69
C ILE A 32 5.67 1.44 -1.04
N THR A 33 5.77 0.12 -0.94
CA THR A 33 7.01 -0.62 -1.26
C THR A 33 7.02 -1.17 -2.67
N SER A 34 5.85 -1.43 -3.23
CA SER A 34 5.70 -1.94 -4.59
C SER A 34 4.30 -1.68 -5.09
N SER A 35 4.20 -1.23 -6.33
CA SER A 35 2.95 -1.15 -7.07
C SER A 35 3.15 -1.75 -8.45
N SER A 36 2.14 -2.47 -8.93
CA SER A 36 2.21 -3.17 -10.20
C SER A 36 0.83 -3.30 -10.81
N SER A 37 0.75 -3.16 -12.14
CA SER A 37 -0.47 -3.27 -12.91
C SER A 37 -0.23 -4.15 -14.11
N PHE A 38 -1.05 -5.18 -14.27
CA PHE A 38 -0.91 -6.19 -15.32
C PHE A 38 -2.22 -6.36 -16.06
N ASN A 39 -2.15 -6.47 -17.38
CA ASN A 39 -3.29 -6.84 -18.19
C ASN A 39 -3.47 -8.36 -18.15
N MET A 40 -4.69 -8.80 -17.87
CA MET A 40 -5.07 -10.19 -18.04
C MET A 40 -5.36 -10.43 -19.51
N VAL A 41 -4.82 -11.50 -20.07
CA VAL A 41 -5.00 -11.88 -21.47
C VAL A 41 -5.58 -13.28 -21.57
N SER A 42 -6.47 -13.48 -22.54
CA SER A 42 -7.01 -14.78 -22.92
C SER A 42 -6.83 -14.95 -24.43
N GLY A 43 -5.94 -15.86 -24.83
CA GLY A 43 -5.48 -15.94 -26.22
C GLY A 43 -4.81 -14.64 -26.65
N SER A 44 -5.38 -13.97 -27.66
CA SER A 44 -4.90 -12.70 -28.20
C SER A 44 -5.68 -11.47 -27.69
N SER A 45 -6.69 -11.65 -26.83
CA SER A 45 -7.51 -10.54 -26.32
C SER A 45 -7.19 -10.20 -24.87
N THR A 46 -7.29 -8.92 -24.54
CA THR A 46 -7.21 -8.45 -23.14
C THR A 46 -8.57 -8.64 -22.49
N VAL A 47 -8.61 -9.36 -21.37
CA VAL A 47 -9.85 -9.70 -20.64
C VAL A 47 -10.01 -8.93 -19.34
N GLY A 48 -8.99 -8.19 -18.91
CA GLY A 48 -9.08 -7.31 -17.75
C GLY A 48 -7.74 -6.78 -17.30
N ARG A 49 -7.71 -6.21 -16.10
CA ARG A 49 -6.52 -5.61 -15.50
C ARG A 49 -6.48 -5.87 -14.01
N ASN A 50 -5.38 -6.45 -13.54
CA ASN A 50 -5.10 -6.66 -12.12
C ASN A 50 -4.10 -5.62 -11.65
N ILE A 51 -4.39 -4.98 -10.52
CA ILE A 51 -3.49 -4.04 -9.85
C ILE A 51 -3.15 -4.61 -8.48
N ARG A 52 -1.87 -4.65 -8.14
CA ARG A 52 -1.36 -5.10 -6.84
C ARG A 52 -0.47 -4.04 -6.24
N VAL A 53 -0.81 -3.62 -5.03
CA VAL A 53 -0.07 -2.64 -4.23
C VAL A 53 0.36 -3.29 -2.90
N LYS A 54 1.59 -3.01 -2.47
CA LYS A 54 2.11 -3.35 -1.16
C LYS A 54 2.51 -2.05 -0.44
N CYS A 55 2.05 -1.91 0.79
CA CYS A 55 2.41 -0.80 1.67
C CYS A 55 2.90 -1.33 3.02
N GLN A 56 3.68 -0.53 3.72
CA GLN A 56 4.17 -0.83 5.07
C GLN A 56 4.38 0.47 5.85
N ILE A 57 4.47 0.34 7.17
CA ILE A 57 5.02 1.40 8.03
C ILE A 57 6.53 1.23 8.09
N LYS A 58 7.27 2.35 7.98
CA LYS A 58 8.71 2.36 8.22
C LYS A 58 8.97 1.86 9.63
N PRO A 59 9.77 0.80 9.80
CA PRO A 59 10.14 0.36 11.13
C PRO A 59 10.92 1.49 11.81
N GLY A 60 10.36 2.02 12.91
CA GLY A 60 11.10 2.92 13.78
C GLY A 60 12.15 2.11 14.52
N VAL A 61 13.43 2.39 14.27
CA VAL A 61 14.45 2.01 15.24
C VAL A 61 14.38 3.08 16.32
N ASP A 62 13.71 2.79 17.42
CA ASP A 62 13.80 3.63 18.61
C ASP A 62 15.25 3.50 19.10
N ARG A 63 16.10 4.42 18.64
CA ARG A 63 17.48 4.53 19.11
C ARG A 63 17.42 5.14 20.50
N THR A 64 16.96 4.36 21.47
CA THR A 64 17.14 4.65 22.89
C THR A 64 18.61 4.42 23.19
N TYR A 65 19.44 5.41 22.87
CA TYR A 65 20.74 5.56 23.52
C TYR A 65 20.47 6.20 24.88
N SER A 66 20.38 5.35 25.91
CA SER A 66 20.51 5.74 27.32
C SER A 66 21.91 5.42 27.80
#